data_AF-A0A4Y8U1J5-F1
#
_entry.id   AF-A0A4Y8U1J5-F1
#
_cell.length_a   1.000
_cell.length_b   1.000
_cell.length_c   1.000
_cell.angle_alpha   90.00
_cell.angle_beta   90.00
_cell.angle_gamma   90.00
#
_symmetry.space_group_name_H-M   'P 1'
#
loop_
_entity.id
_entity.type
_entity.pdbx_description
1 polymer ?
#
loop_
_entity_poly.entity_id
_entity_poly.type
_entity_poly.pdbx_seq_one_letter_code
_entity_poly.pdbx_strand_id
1 'polypeptide(L)'
;MSLPARNYRLLGSLLANAASADASGVVLKALHQAAREEGKSLGQGSGELLPLLDELGYEPQADAQGEITMGNCPFHMVAQHQTQLVCSMNLQLVSGALEGCQMDCGLAELSPRPGRCCVVVHPH
;
A
#
# COMPACT_ATOMS: atom_id res chain seq x y z
N MET A 1 12.22 -27.39 20.68
CA MET A 1 12.09 -25.96 21.06
C MET A 1 11.68 -25.19 19.83
N SER A 2 10.49 -24.58 19.84
CA SER A 2 10.08 -23.68 18.75
C SER A 2 10.74 -22.33 18.97
N LEU A 3 11.25 -21.72 17.91
CA LEU A 3 11.63 -20.31 17.96
C LEU A 3 10.36 -19.49 18.28
N PRO A 4 10.45 -18.47 19.15
CA PRO A 4 9.33 -17.55 19.37
C PRO A 4 8.96 -16.88 18.03
N ALA A 5 7.65 -16.65 17.84
CA ALA A 5 7.16 -16.02 16.62
C ALA A 5 7.80 -14.64 16.42
N ARG A 6 8.17 -14.33 15.17
CA ARG A 6 8.72 -13.01 14.83
C ARG A 6 7.65 -11.94 15.04
N ASN A 7 7.96 -10.89 15.79
CA ASN A 7 7.00 -9.83 16.12
C ASN A 7 7.07 -8.65 15.13
N TYR A 8 6.81 -8.92 13.85
CA TYR A 8 6.82 -7.89 12.80
C TYR A 8 5.76 -6.81 13.02
N ARG A 9 4.68 -7.14 13.72
CA ARG A 9 3.67 -6.18 14.14
C ARG A 9 4.28 -5.08 15.01
N LEU A 10 5.02 -5.45 16.06
CA LEU A 10 5.66 -4.47 16.94
C LEU A 10 6.70 -3.63 16.19
N LEU A 11 7.52 -4.28 15.35
CA LEU A 11 8.51 -3.57 14.53
C LEU A 11 7.85 -2.52 13.64
N GLY A 12 6.79 -2.90 12.90
CA GLY A 12 6.04 -1.99 12.04
C GLY A 12 5.42 -0.82 12.81
N SER A 13 4.81 -1.09 13.97
CA SER A 13 4.26 -0.02 14.82
C SER A 13 5.33 0.95 15.33
N LEU A 14 6.51 0.47 15.74
CA LEU A 14 7.61 1.33 16.20
C LEU A 14 8.13 2.23 15.08
N LEU A 15 8.34 1.66 13.88
CA LEU A 15 8.79 2.43 12.72
C LEU A 15 7.76 3.48 12.29
N ALA A 16 6.49 3.11 12.24
CA ALA A 16 5.42 4.05 11.90
C ALA A 16 5.28 5.17 12.94
N ASN A 17 5.41 4.86 14.23
CA ASN A 17 5.41 5.87 15.29
C ASN A 17 6.59 6.84 15.16
N ALA A 18 7.79 6.33 14.85
CA ALA A 18 8.97 7.17 14.63
C ALA A 18 8.79 8.09 13.42
N ALA A 19 8.26 7.56 12.32
CA ALA A 19 7.97 8.33 11.11
C ALA A 19 6.91 9.41 11.34
N SER A 20 5.85 9.12 12.10
CA SER A 20 4.83 10.12 12.45
C SER A 20 5.31 11.18 13.44
N ALA A 21 6.31 10.87 14.27
CA ALA A 21 6.91 11.82 15.20
C ALA A 21 7.93 12.76 14.56
N ASP A 22 8.39 12.45 13.34
CA ASP A 22 9.33 13.28 12.59
C ASP A 22 8.65 14.54 12.05
N ALA A 23 8.79 15.65 12.79
CA ALA A 23 8.25 16.95 12.40
C ALA A 23 8.88 17.52 11.11
N SER A 24 10.05 17.01 10.68
CA SER A 24 10.68 17.46 9.44
C SER A 24 10.04 16.85 8.18
N GLY A 25 9.30 15.74 8.32
CA GLY A 25 8.68 15.00 7.23
C GLY A 25 9.66 14.23 6.33
N VAL A 26 10.96 14.24 6.65
CA VAL A 26 12.01 13.55 5.88
C VAL A 26 11.75 12.05 5.89
N VAL A 27 11.38 11.47 7.03
CA VAL A 27 11.13 10.03 7.14
C VAL A 27 9.91 9.64 6.32
N LEU A 28 8.83 10.42 6.37
CA LEU A 28 7.63 10.16 5.58
C LEU A 28 7.92 10.23 4.07
N LYS A 29 8.69 11.23 3.62
CA LYS A 29 9.09 11.35 2.21
C LYS A 29 9.95 10.17 1.76
N ALA A 30 10.90 9.73 2.58
CA ALA A 30 11.72 8.56 2.29
C ALA A 30 10.88 7.29 2.22
N LEU A 31 9.90 7.14 3.11
CA LEU A 31 8.95 6.01 3.10
C LEU A 31 8.10 6.01 1.82
N HIS A 32 7.59 7.16 1.40
CA HIS A 32 6.84 7.30 0.15
C HIS A 32 7.67 6.89 -1.07
N GLN A 33 8.93 7.33 -1.12
CA GLN A 33 9.85 6.96 -2.20
C GLN A 33 10.12 5.45 -2.22
N ALA A 34 10.45 4.87 -1.06
CA ALA A 34 10.69 3.43 -0.94
C ALA A 34 9.46 2.61 -1.33
N ALA A 35 8.27 3.03 -0.91
CA ALA A 35 7.02 2.37 -1.30
C ALA A 35 6.79 2.41 -2.81
N ARG A 36 7.02 3.56 -3.46
CA ARG A 36 6.87 3.70 -4.91
C ARG A 36 7.87 2.83 -5.68
N GLU A 37 9.13 2.82 -5.25
CA GLU A 37 10.19 2.01 -5.85
C GLU A 37 9.91 0.51 -5.73
N GLU A 38 9.49 0.06 -4.54
CA GLU A 38 9.12 -1.33 -4.30
C GLU A 38 7.93 -1.74 -5.17
N GLY A 39 6.88 -0.92 -5.20
CA GLY A 39 5.70 -1.15 -6.04
C GLY A 39 6.09 -1.30 -7.52
N LYS A 40 6.96 -0.43 -8.01
CA LYS A 40 7.45 -0.48 -9.39
C LYS A 40 8.22 -1.77 -9.68
N SER A 41 9.11 -2.18 -8.78
CA SER A 41 9.86 -3.43 -8.92
C SER A 41 8.93 -4.65 -8.95
N LEU A 42 7.92 -4.68 -8.08
CA LEU A 42 6.93 -5.76 -8.03
C LEU A 42 6.07 -5.79 -9.30
N GLY A 43 5.60 -4.63 -9.78
CA GLY A 43 4.83 -4.51 -11.01
C GLY A 43 5.59 -5.01 -12.24
N GLN A 44 6.89 -4.71 -12.34
CA GLN A 44 7.76 -5.21 -13.41
C GLN A 44 7.92 -6.74 -13.39
N GLY A 45 7.91 -7.34 -12.21
CA GLY A 45 8.04 -8.80 -12.04
C GLY A 45 6.74 -9.56 -12.35
N SER A 46 5.59 -8.97 -12.02
CA SER A 46 4.27 -9.61 -12.21
C SER A 46 3.70 -9.40 -13.61
N GLY A 47 3.76 -8.17 -14.15
CA GLY A 47 3.17 -7.82 -15.44
C GLY A 47 1.64 -7.60 -15.41
N GLU A 48 0.95 -8.01 -14.36
CA GLU A 48 -0.51 -7.84 -14.19
C GLU A 48 -0.86 -7.27 -12.80
N LEU A 49 -1.64 -6.20 -12.76
CA LEU A 49 -1.94 -5.47 -11.52
C LEU A 49 -2.82 -6.26 -10.54
N LEU A 50 -3.89 -6.89 -11.03
CA LEU A 50 -4.86 -7.59 -10.17
C LEU A 50 -4.21 -8.77 -9.41
N PRO A 51 -3.50 -9.70 -10.07
CA PRO A 51 -2.78 -10.77 -9.37
C PRO A 51 -1.76 -10.23 -8.35
N LEU A 52 -1.01 -9.19 -8.72
CA LEU A 52 -0.05 -8.58 -7.80
C LEU A 52 -0.71 -8.01 -6.53
N LEU A 53 -1.81 -7.27 -6.68
CA LEU A 53 -2.52 -6.71 -5.53
C LEU A 53 -3.09 -7.81 -4.61
N ASP A 54 -3.54 -8.93 -5.19
CA ASP A 54 -4.01 -10.09 -4.43
C ASP A 54 -2.85 -10.76 -3.66
N GLU A 55 -1.71 -10.97 -4.31
CA GLU A 55 -0.48 -11.49 -3.67
C GLU A 55 0.01 -10.61 -2.52
N LEU A 56 -0.15 -9.28 -2.65
CA LEU A 56 0.14 -8.31 -1.60
C LEU A 56 -0.90 -8.29 -0.48
N GLY A 57 -2.03 -9.00 -0.62
CA GLY A 57 -3.07 -9.12 0.40
C GLY A 57 -4.08 -7.97 0.42
N TYR A 58 -4.23 -7.24 -0.68
CA TYR A 58 -5.22 -6.17 -0.81
C TYR A 58 -6.65 -6.64 -1.08
N GLU A 59 -6.83 -7.90 -1.50
CA GLU A 59 -8.13 -8.46 -1.91
C GLU A 59 -8.83 -7.60 -2.99
N PRO A 60 -8.20 -7.43 -4.17
CA PRO A 60 -8.71 -6.52 -5.19
C PRO A 60 -9.99 -7.06 -5.87
N GLN A 61 -10.91 -6.15 -6.21
CA GLN A 61 -12.15 -6.43 -6.91
C GLN A 61 -12.38 -5.36 -7.98
N ALA A 62 -12.39 -5.78 -9.25
CA ALA A 62 -12.75 -4.95 -10.38
C ALA A 62 -14.27 -4.98 -10.61
N ASP A 63 -14.89 -3.81 -10.80
CA ASP A 63 -16.29 -3.72 -11.21
C ASP A 63 -16.46 -3.82 -12.75
N ALA A 64 -17.70 -3.69 -13.22
CA ALA A 64 -18.01 -3.78 -14.65
C ALA A 64 -17.46 -2.59 -15.48
N GLN A 65 -17.07 -1.50 -14.82
CA GLN A 65 -16.50 -0.29 -15.43
C GLN A 65 -14.98 -0.31 -15.39
N GLY A 66 -14.37 -1.26 -14.67
CA GLY A 66 -12.92 -1.38 -14.50
C GLY A 66 -12.37 -0.61 -13.30
N GLU A 67 -13.22 -0.05 -12.42
CA GLU A 67 -12.76 0.47 -11.13
C GLU A 67 -12.35 -0.70 -10.24
N ILE A 68 -11.16 -0.61 -9.64
CA ILE A 68 -10.64 -1.61 -8.72
C ILE A 68 -10.70 -1.05 -7.30
N THR A 69 -11.47 -1.74 -6.46
CA THR A 69 -11.48 -1.54 -5.02
C THR A 69 -10.72 -2.67 -4.33
N MET A 70 -10.27 -2.46 -3.09
CA MET A 70 -9.47 -3.43 -2.34
C MET A 70 -10.17 -3.75 -1.03
N GLY A 71 -10.59 -5.00 -0.83
CA GLY A 71 -11.34 -5.44 0.35
C GLY A 71 -10.57 -5.34 1.66
N ASN A 72 -9.24 -5.34 1.59
CA ASN A 72 -8.37 -5.31 2.76
C ASN A 72 -7.24 -4.28 2.64
N CYS A 73 -6.69 -3.87 3.78
CA CYS A 73 -5.40 -3.21 3.87
C CYS A 73 -4.41 -4.20 4.50
N PRO A 74 -3.37 -4.67 3.79
CA PRO A 74 -2.41 -5.63 4.35
C PRO A 74 -1.66 -5.08 5.57
N PHE A 75 -1.67 -3.75 5.75
CA PHE A 75 -1.08 -3.06 6.90
C PHE A 75 -2.11 -2.62 7.95
N HIS A 76 -3.32 -3.21 7.96
CA HIS A 76 -4.45 -2.80 8.80
C HIS A 76 -4.07 -2.60 10.28
N MET A 77 -3.26 -3.50 10.86
CA MET A 77 -2.84 -3.41 12.26
C MET A 77 -2.06 -2.13 12.59
N VAL A 78 -1.23 -1.65 11.65
CA VAL A 78 -0.51 -0.38 11.81
C VAL A 78 -1.44 0.78 11.47
N ALA A 79 -2.29 0.63 10.45
CA ALA A 79 -3.26 1.64 10.03
C ALA A 79 -4.21 2.06 11.15
N GLN A 80 -4.58 1.15 12.07
CA GLN A 80 -5.43 1.46 13.23
C GLN A 80 -4.91 2.62 14.10
N HIS A 81 -3.59 2.80 14.16
CA HIS A 81 -2.95 3.83 14.98
C HIS A 81 -2.26 4.92 14.15
N GLN A 82 -1.98 4.64 12.86
CA GLN A 82 -1.21 5.50 11.96
C GLN A 82 -1.89 5.60 10.58
N THR A 83 -3.20 5.89 10.55
CA THR A 83 -4.03 5.86 9.34
C THR A 83 -3.46 6.68 8.20
N GLN A 84 -3.14 7.95 8.44
CA GLN A 84 -2.66 8.87 7.39
C GLN A 84 -1.32 8.41 6.80
N LEU A 85 -0.41 7.93 7.65
CA LEU A 85 0.88 7.41 7.21
C LEU A 85 0.70 6.18 6.33
N VAL A 86 -0.09 5.20 6.79
CA VAL A 86 -0.29 3.96 6.04
C VAL A 86 -1.06 4.20 4.74
N CYS A 87 -2.12 5.00 4.76
CA CYS A 87 -2.90 5.26 3.54
C CYS A 87 -2.08 6.01 2.49
N SER A 88 -1.30 7.02 2.87
CA SER A 88 -0.40 7.71 1.94
C SER A 88 0.73 6.82 1.41
N MET A 89 1.27 5.91 2.24
CA MET A 89 2.24 4.90 1.80
C MET A 89 1.62 3.91 0.80
N ASN A 90 0.40 3.41 1.06
CA ASN A 90 -0.32 2.52 0.15
C ASN A 90 -0.57 3.17 -1.21
N LEU A 91 -0.93 4.46 -1.23
CA LEU A 91 -1.09 5.19 -2.48
C LEU A 91 0.21 5.11 -3.30
N GLN A 92 1.36 5.36 -2.69
CA GLN A 92 2.64 5.31 -3.41
C GLN A 92 3.02 3.89 -3.84
N LEU A 93 2.75 2.88 -3.01
CA LEU A 93 2.98 1.48 -3.39
C LEU A 93 2.15 1.07 -4.61
N VAL A 94 0.85 1.38 -4.62
CA VAL A 94 -0.06 1.05 -5.73
C VAL A 94 0.25 1.87 -6.97
N SER A 95 0.55 3.17 -6.83
CA SER A 95 1.05 3.99 -7.95
C SER A 95 2.33 3.44 -8.56
N GLY A 96 3.26 2.94 -7.73
CA GLY A 96 4.46 2.27 -8.20
C GLY A 96 4.14 0.98 -8.97
N ALA A 97 3.25 0.14 -8.43
CA ALA A 97 2.80 -1.09 -9.09
C ALA A 97 2.19 -0.81 -10.47
N LEU A 98 1.35 0.22 -10.58
CA LEU A 98 0.82 0.69 -11.86
C LEU A 98 1.93 1.03 -12.85
N GLU A 99 2.92 1.84 -12.46
CA GLU A 99 4.07 2.14 -13.33
C GLU A 99 4.81 0.88 -13.78
N GLY A 100 5.02 -0.06 -12.85
CA GLY A 100 5.72 -1.32 -13.12
C GLY A 100 4.97 -2.19 -14.14
N CYS A 101 3.64 -2.19 -14.08
CA CYS A 101 2.74 -2.84 -15.04
C CYS A 101 2.52 -2.03 -16.33
N GLN A 102 3.28 -0.95 -16.55
CA GLN A 102 3.14 -0.06 -17.71
C GLN A 102 1.77 0.64 -17.83
N MET A 103 1.12 0.88 -16.69
CA MET A 103 -0.14 1.62 -16.55
C MET A 103 0.12 3.04 -16.04
N ASP A 104 -0.86 3.93 -16.17
CA ASP A 104 -0.80 5.28 -15.61
C ASP A 104 -0.91 5.23 -14.09
N CYS A 105 0.12 5.73 -13.41
CA CYS A 105 0.14 5.83 -11.95
C CYS A 105 -0.92 6.79 -11.38
N GLY A 106 -1.44 7.71 -12.20
CA GLY A 106 -2.51 8.66 -11.86
C GLY A 106 -3.88 8.01 -11.67
N LEU A 107 -4.02 6.72 -12.01
CA LEU A 107 -5.24 5.96 -11.75
C LEU A 107 -5.44 5.63 -10.28
N ALA A 108 -4.38 5.64 -9.45
CA ALA A 108 -4.51 5.40 -8.03
C ALA A 108 -4.95 6.67 -7.29
N GLU A 109 -6.01 6.58 -6.49
CA GLU A 109 -6.52 7.68 -5.67
C GLU A 109 -6.76 7.24 -4.23
N LEU A 110 -6.54 8.16 -3.27
CA LEU A 110 -7.03 8.00 -1.91
C LEU A 110 -8.55 8.23 -1.85
N SER A 111 -9.31 7.16 -1.62
CA SER A 111 -10.75 7.17 -1.38
C SER A 111 -11.12 6.42 -0.10
N PRO A 112 -10.76 6.95 1.10
CA PRO A 112 -10.94 6.26 2.38
C PRO A 112 -12.41 5.97 2.68
N ARG A 113 -12.75 4.71 2.93
CA ARG A 113 -14.06 4.28 3.45
C ARG A 113 -13.91 3.13 4.44
N PRO A 114 -14.83 2.96 5.39
CA PRO A 114 -14.84 1.81 6.29
C PRO A 114 -14.88 0.49 5.51
N GLY A 115 -14.16 -0.53 6.00
CA GLY A 115 -14.23 -1.90 5.47
C GLY A 115 -13.51 -2.15 4.15
N ARG A 116 -12.62 -1.25 3.71
CA ARG A 116 -11.79 -1.43 2.51
C ARG A 116 -10.45 -0.70 2.65
N CYS A 117 -9.52 -0.94 1.72
CA CYS A 117 -8.31 -0.11 1.61
C CYS A 117 -8.67 1.36 1.33
N CYS A 118 -7.79 2.26 1.75
CA CYS A 118 -7.88 3.68 1.43
C CYS A 118 -7.66 4.00 -0.06
N VAL A 119 -7.16 3.06 -0.85
CA VAL A 119 -6.78 3.29 -2.25
C VAL A 119 -7.79 2.61 -3.18
N VAL A 120 -8.17 3.32 -4.23
CA VAL A 120 -8.90 2.78 -5.39
C VAL A 120 -8.04 2.98 -6.63
N VAL A 121 -8.22 2.13 -7.64
CA VAL A 121 -7.61 2.30 -8.96
C VAL A 121 -8.72 2.52 -9.96
N HIS A 122 -8.69 3.67 -10.64
CA HIS A 122 -9.65 4.05 -11.65
C HIS A 122 -9.42 3.31 -12.97
N PRO A 123 -10.46 3.15 -13.80
CA PRO A 123 -10.30 2.60 -15.14
C PRO A 123 -9.41 3.49 -16.01
N HIS A 124 -8.73 2.83 -16.95
CA HIS A 124 -7.69 3.40 -17.80
C HIS A 124 -8.23 4.21 -18.99
#